data_AF-A0A820KDC5-F1
#
_entry.id   AF-A0A820KDC5-F1
#
_cell.length_a   1.000
_cell.length_b   1.000
_cell.length_c   1.000
_cell.angle_alpha   90.00
_cell.angle_beta   90.00
_cell.angle_gamma   90.00
#
_symmetry.space_group_name_H-M   'P 1'
#
loop_
_entity.id
_entity.type
_entity.pdbx_description
1 polymer ?
#
loop_
_entity_poly.entity_id
_entity_poly.type
_entity_poly.pdbx_seq_one_letter_code
_entity_poly.pdbx_strand_id
1 'polypeptide(L)'
;ILTMITLDRVNDLASITTKEELENDEELLKPLDRSIHEYAYWEQQIDALLALLRRKNVMNVDNLRKGVESIDKEIYNKLSYYERWAISVAKHCLETGVLTQEDLNKKYGPPLSSTNEQLFHIGDKVRVEHENYATRWIKPHLRTPGYLYGKVGIIERYCGLYPNPEYFAYDTT
;
A
#
# COMPACT_ATOMS: atom_id res chain seq x y z
N ILE A 1 -23.93 -13.84 -48.26
CA ILE A 1 -24.75 -13.36 -47.11
C ILE A 1 -23.86 -13.35 -45.87
N LEU A 2 -22.78 -12.57 -45.87
CA LEU A 2 -21.84 -12.51 -44.74
C LEU A 2 -21.10 -11.16 -44.66
N THR A 3 -21.80 -10.09 -45.01
CA THR A 3 -21.28 -8.70 -45.00
C THR A 3 -22.31 -7.71 -44.43
N MET A 4 -23.25 -8.19 -43.61
CA MET A 4 -24.37 -7.42 -43.04
C MET A 4 -24.62 -7.78 -41.56
N ILE A 5 -23.59 -8.10 -40.78
CA ILE A 5 -23.71 -8.31 -39.31
C ILE A 5 -22.80 -7.38 -38.49
N THR A 6 -21.86 -6.67 -39.12
CA THR A 6 -20.83 -5.91 -38.38
C THR A 6 -21.11 -4.41 -38.20
N LEU A 7 -22.14 -3.84 -38.83
CA LEU A 7 -22.43 -2.40 -38.71
C LEU A 7 -23.57 -2.07 -37.74
N ASP A 8 -24.60 -2.90 -37.63
CA ASP A 8 -25.74 -2.60 -36.74
C ASP A 8 -25.37 -2.70 -35.24
N ARG A 9 -24.47 -3.62 -34.86
CA ARG A 9 -24.03 -3.75 -33.45
C ARG A 9 -23.15 -2.60 -32.94
N VAL A 10 -22.56 -1.81 -33.83
CA VAL A 10 -21.70 -0.67 -33.43
C VAL A 10 -22.58 0.54 -33.07
N ASN A 11 -23.73 0.69 -33.73
CA ASN A 11 -24.65 1.81 -33.47
C ASN A 11 -25.49 1.63 -32.19
N ASP A 12 -25.79 0.38 -31.80
CA ASP A 12 -26.57 0.10 -30.58
C ASP A 12 -25.77 0.34 -29.28
N LEU A 13 -24.44 0.25 -29.32
CA LEU A 13 -23.58 0.53 -28.15
C LEU A 13 -23.40 2.03 -27.88
N ALA A 14 -23.53 2.88 -28.90
CA ALA A 14 -23.43 4.34 -28.75
C ALA A 14 -24.63 4.97 -28.01
N SER A 15 -25.66 4.19 -27.73
CA SER A 15 -26.90 4.65 -27.09
C SER A 15 -26.97 4.34 -25.59
N ILE A 16 -25.95 3.65 -25.04
CA ILE A 16 -25.89 3.19 -23.64
C ILE A 16 -24.62 3.72 -22.97
N THR A 17 -24.09 4.86 -23.41
CA THR A 17 -22.94 5.49 -22.75
C THR A 17 -23.48 6.49 -21.73
N THR A 18 -23.34 6.14 -20.46
CA THR A 18 -23.67 7.06 -19.36
C THR A 18 -22.74 8.28 -19.39
N LYS A 19 -23.16 9.44 -18.87
CA LYS A 19 -22.33 10.66 -18.86
C LYS A 19 -20.94 10.45 -18.22
N GLU A 20 -20.85 9.53 -17.27
CA GLU A 20 -19.61 9.16 -16.55
C GLU A 20 -18.63 8.36 -17.43
N GLU A 21 -19.14 7.60 -18.41
CA GLU A 21 -18.32 6.91 -19.42
C GLU A 21 -17.83 7.89 -20.50
N LEU A 22 -18.65 8.87 -20.89
CA LEU A 22 -18.26 9.93 -21.85
C LEU A 22 -17.22 10.90 -21.28
N GLU A 23 -17.29 11.24 -19.98
CA GLU A 23 -16.26 12.05 -19.32
C GLU A 23 -14.92 11.31 -19.19
N ASN A 24 -14.95 9.98 -19.00
CA ASN A 24 -13.75 9.13 -19.03
C ASN A 24 -13.12 9.10 -20.43
N ASP A 25 -13.94 9.07 -21.49
CA ASP A 25 -13.45 9.03 -22.88
C ASP A 25 -12.71 10.31 -23.27
N GLU A 26 -13.16 11.49 -22.82
CA GLU A 26 -12.40 12.74 -23.05
C GLU A 26 -11.04 12.76 -22.32
N GLU A 27 -10.95 12.13 -21.15
CA GLU A 27 -9.66 11.94 -20.46
C GLU A 27 -8.74 10.96 -21.19
N LEU A 28 -9.28 9.87 -21.73
CA LEU A 28 -8.54 8.89 -22.53
C LEU A 28 -8.01 9.45 -23.86
N LEU A 29 -8.60 10.54 -24.35
CA LEU A 29 -8.21 11.23 -25.59
C LEU A 29 -7.19 12.35 -25.39
N LYS A 30 -6.73 12.59 -24.14
CA LYS A 30 -5.66 13.56 -23.87
C LYS A 30 -4.37 13.14 -24.61
N PRO A 31 -3.60 14.11 -25.15
CA PRO A 31 -2.31 13.81 -25.77
C PRO A 31 -1.40 13.05 -24.80
N LEU A 32 -0.82 11.95 -25.27
CA LEU A 32 0.14 11.17 -24.49
C LEU A 32 1.35 12.03 -24.12
N ASP A 33 1.68 12.07 -22.84
CA ASP A 33 2.96 12.60 -22.40
C ASP A 33 4.09 11.68 -22.90
N ARG A 34 5.06 12.26 -23.58
CA ARG A 34 6.25 11.60 -24.13
C ARG A 34 7.53 12.20 -23.59
N SER A 35 7.44 12.99 -22.53
CA SER A 35 8.60 13.52 -21.82
C SER A 35 9.50 12.38 -21.36
N ILE A 36 10.81 12.64 -21.35
CA ILE A 36 11.79 11.67 -20.83
C ILE A 36 11.71 11.74 -19.32
N HIS A 37 11.38 10.61 -18.70
CA HIS A 37 11.41 10.46 -17.25
C HIS A 37 12.84 10.16 -16.79
N GLU A 38 13.41 11.05 -15.96
CA GLU A 38 14.68 10.77 -15.30
C GLU A 38 14.45 9.84 -14.11
N TYR A 39 15.00 8.63 -14.20
CA TYR A 39 14.85 7.64 -13.14
C TYR A 39 15.59 8.06 -11.88
N ALA A 40 14.90 7.99 -10.75
CA ALA A 40 15.52 8.10 -9.46
C ALA A 40 16.42 6.88 -9.20
N TYR A 41 17.48 7.07 -8.40
CA TYR A 41 18.42 6.00 -8.09
C TYR A 41 17.75 4.75 -7.50
N TRP A 42 16.73 4.93 -6.64
CA TRP A 42 16.02 3.80 -6.05
C TRP A 42 15.20 3.00 -7.08
N GLU A 43 14.71 3.62 -8.15
CA GLU A 43 13.96 2.93 -9.22
C GLU A 43 14.89 1.97 -9.98
N GLN A 44 16.11 2.43 -10.25
CA GLN A 44 17.17 1.58 -10.81
C GLN A 44 17.54 0.43 -9.86
N GLN A 45 17.53 0.67 -8.55
CA GLN A 45 17.76 -0.39 -7.56
C GLN A 45 16.63 -1.44 -7.56
N ILE A 46 15.37 -1.03 -7.74
CA ILE A 46 14.24 -1.97 -7.81
C ILE A 46 14.32 -2.84 -9.07
N ASP A 47 14.66 -2.27 -10.22
CA ASP A 47 14.87 -3.03 -11.45
C ASP A 47 16.03 -4.05 -11.30
N ALA A 48 17.16 -3.60 -10.77
CA ALA A 48 18.31 -4.45 -10.49
C ALA A 48 17.98 -5.56 -9.47
N LEU A 49 17.19 -5.26 -8.45
CA LEU A 49 16.71 -6.22 -7.46
C LEU A 49 15.83 -7.29 -8.12
N LEU A 50 14.88 -6.88 -8.96
CA LEU A 50 14.04 -7.82 -9.71
C LEU A 50 14.88 -8.73 -10.61
N ALA A 51 15.86 -8.17 -11.31
CA ALA A 51 16.79 -8.95 -12.14
C ALA A 51 17.57 -9.98 -11.30
N LEU A 52 17.99 -9.62 -10.09
CA LEU A 52 18.67 -10.53 -9.17
C LEU A 52 17.74 -11.64 -8.65
N LEU A 53 16.52 -11.30 -8.22
CA LEU A 53 15.53 -12.27 -7.74
C LEU A 53 15.15 -13.29 -8.83
N ARG A 54 15.04 -12.83 -10.08
CA ARG A 54 14.84 -13.71 -11.24
C ARG A 54 16.02 -14.65 -11.46
N ARG A 55 17.26 -14.15 -11.41
CA ARG A 55 18.47 -15.00 -11.54
C ARG A 55 18.59 -16.05 -10.44
N LYS A 56 18.04 -15.77 -9.25
CA LYS A 56 18.01 -16.69 -8.11
C LYS A 56 16.78 -17.61 -8.10
N ASN A 57 15.93 -17.56 -9.14
CA ASN A 57 14.66 -18.29 -9.21
C ASN A 57 13.72 -18.05 -8.00
N VAL A 58 13.85 -16.91 -7.33
CA VAL A 58 12.96 -16.52 -6.24
C VAL A 58 11.64 -16.02 -6.80
N MET A 59 11.69 -15.26 -7.91
CA MET A 59 10.53 -14.59 -8.50
C MET A 59 10.57 -14.67 -10.03
N ASN A 60 9.42 -14.86 -10.67
CA ASN A 60 9.27 -14.79 -12.13
C ASN A 60 8.34 -13.61 -12.51
N VAL A 61 8.09 -13.43 -13.81
CA VAL A 61 7.26 -12.31 -14.30
C VAL A 61 5.79 -12.49 -13.91
N ASP A 62 5.31 -13.73 -13.85
CA ASP A 62 3.91 -14.01 -13.49
C ASP A 62 3.63 -13.69 -12.02
N ASN A 63 4.58 -14.00 -11.12
CA ASN A 63 4.54 -13.61 -9.72
C ASN A 63 4.54 -12.08 -9.57
N LEU A 64 5.34 -11.37 -10.39
CA LEU A 64 5.35 -9.91 -10.40
C LEU A 64 3.99 -9.34 -10.81
N ARG A 65 3.39 -9.87 -11.88
CA ARG A 65 2.07 -9.46 -12.35
C ARG A 65 1.00 -9.72 -11.31
N LYS A 66 0.96 -10.93 -10.74
CA LYS A 66 0.03 -11.28 -9.65
C LYS A 66 0.11 -10.28 -8.51
N GLY A 67 1.32 -9.90 -8.08
CA GLY A 67 1.49 -8.93 -6.99
C GLY A 67 1.02 -7.52 -7.36
N VAL A 68 1.23 -7.07 -8.61
CA VAL A 68 0.76 -5.77 -9.11
C VAL A 68 -0.78 -5.75 -9.26
N GLU A 69 -1.36 -6.82 -9.79
CA GLU A 69 -2.82 -6.97 -9.96
C GLU A 69 -3.56 -7.08 -8.63
N SER A 70 -2.86 -7.50 -7.55
CA SER A 70 -3.42 -7.52 -6.19
C SER A 70 -3.52 -6.15 -5.51
N ILE A 71 -3.02 -5.08 -6.15
CA ILE A 71 -3.07 -3.73 -5.60
C ILE A 71 -4.47 -3.15 -5.81
N ASP A 72 -5.04 -2.56 -4.76
CA ASP A 72 -6.33 -1.87 -4.85
C ASP A 72 -6.32 -0.78 -5.94
N LYS A 73 -7.43 -0.63 -6.66
CA LYS A 73 -7.52 0.27 -7.82
C LYS A 73 -7.21 1.73 -7.47
N GLU A 74 -7.64 2.21 -6.30
CA GLU A 74 -7.40 3.59 -5.89
C GLU A 74 -5.93 3.83 -5.57
N ILE A 75 -5.28 2.86 -4.95
CA ILE A 75 -3.85 2.90 -4.63
C ILE A 75 -3.05 2.80 -5.93
N TYR A 76 -3.41 1.85 -6.80
CA TYR A 76 -2.75 1.60 -8.08
C TYR A 76 -2.61 2.88 -8.90
N ASN A 77 -3.69 3.66 -9.03
CA ASN A 77 -3.72 4.90 -9.80
C ASN A 77 -2.83 6.01 -9.22
N LYS A 78 -2.53 5.98 -7.92
CA LYS A 78 -1.67 6.96 -7.24
C LYS A 78 -0.19 6.60 -7.27
N LEU A 79 0.13 5.32 -7.45
CA LEU A 79 1.50 4.83 -7.46
C LEU A 79 2.15 5.03 -8.83
N SER A 80 3.42 5.43 -8.81
CA SER A 80 4.32 5.37 -9.95
C SER A 80 4.59 3.93 -10.39
N TYR A 81 5.16 3.79 -11.59
CA TYR A 81 5.44 2.50 -12.20
C TYR A 81 6.34 1.60 -11.32
N TYR A 82 7.46 2.14 -10.85
CA TYR A 82 8.42 1.39 -10.03
C TYR A 82 7.96 1.19 -8.60
N GLU A 83 7.08 2.04 -8.06
CA GLU A 83 6.45 1.79 -6.77
C GLU A 83 5.58 0.53 -6.82
N ARG A 84 4.79 0.34 -7.88
CA ARG A 84 3.99 -0.89 -8.05
C ARG A 84 4.86 -2.14 -8.07
N TRP A 85 6.03 -2.06 -8.72
CA TRP A 85 7.01 -3.15 -8.73
C TRP A 85 7.60 -3.39 -7.35
N ALA A 86 8.00 -2.34 -6.64
CA ALA A 86 8.53 -2.44 -5.28
C ALA A 86 7.54 -3.14 -4.33
N ILE A 87 6.26 -2.78 -4.40
CA ILE A 87 5.19 -3.42 -3.60
C ILE A 87 5.07 -4.90 -3.94
N SER A 88 5.01 -5.24 -5.23
CA SER A 88 4.88 -6.62 -5.69
C SER A 88 6.08 -7.48 -5.26
N VAL A 89 7.30 -6.95 -5.41
CA VAL A 89 8.54 -7.60 -4.96
C VAL A 89 8.54 -7.81 -3.44
N ALA A 90 8.17 -6.80 -2.66
CA ALA A 90 8.12 -6.89 -1.20
C ALA A 90 7.12 -7.94 -0.73
N LYS A 91 5.89 -7.92 -1.28
CA LYS A 91 4.86 -8.94 -1.00
C LYS A 91 5.37 -10.35 -1.31
N HIS A 92 5.97 -10.55 -2.48
CA HIS A 92 6.49 -11.86 -2.89
C HIS A 92 7.63 -12.35 -1.98
N CYS A 93 8.53 -11.46 -1.56
CA CYS A 93 9.61 -11.82 -0.64
C CYS A 93 9.09 -12.23 0.75
N LEU A 94 8.01 -11.59 1.21
CA LEU A 94 7.31 -11.96 2.45
C LEU A 94 6.59 -13.31 2.31
N GLU A 95 5.85 -13.51 1.21
CA GLU A 95 5.14 -14.77 0.92
C GLU A 95 6.08 -15.98 0.82
N THR A 96 7.26 -15.78 0.24
CA THR A 96 8.27 -16.84 0.07
C THR A 96 9.18 -17.02 1.28
N GLY A 97 9.08 -16.15 2.30
CA GLY A 97 9.93 -16.19 3.49
C GLY A 97 11.39 -15.80 3.24
N VAL A 98 11.73 -15.25 2.07
CA VAL A 98 13.06 -14.66 1.79
C VAL A 98 13.29 -13.44 2.68
N LEU A 99 12.21 -12.74 3.01
CA LEU A 99 12.17 -11.68 3.98
C LEU A 99 11.09 -12.00 5.00
N THR A 100 11.37 -11.85 6.28
CA THR A 100 10.35 -11.96 7.32
C THR A 100 9.82 -10.60 7.72
N GLN A 101 8.63 -10.56 8.32
CA GLN A 101 8.10 -9.34 8.91
C GLN A 101 9.02 -8.81 10.03
N GLU A 102 9.68 -9.71 10.75
CA GLU A 102 10.66 -9.36 11.79
C GLU A 102 11.88 -8.65 11.22
N ASP A 103 12.42 -9.11 10.08
CA ASP A 103 13.56 -8.46 9.41
C ASP A 103 13.23 -7.01 9.01
N LEU A 104 12.02 -6.80 8.50
CA LEU A 104 11.53 -5.46 8.17
C LEU A 104 11.36 -4.61 9.42
N ASN A 105 10.73 -5.15 10.46
CA ASN A 105 10.49 -4.43 11.71
C ASN A 105 11.81 -4.05 12.40
N LYS A 106 12.80 -4.92 12.37
CA LYS A 106 14.13 -4.65 12.94
C LYS A 106 14.83 -3.47 12.26
N LYS A 107 14.61 -3.29 10.95
CA LYS A 107 15.29 -2.25 10.17
C LYS A 107 14.50 -0.95 10.04
N TYR A 108 13.18 -1.04 9.88
CA TYR A 108 12.29 0.08 9.56
C TYR A 108 11.08 0.19 10.49
N GLY A 109 10.89 -0.78 11.38
CA GLY A 109 9.82 -0.75 12.36
C GLY A 109 10.10 0.25 13.47
N PRO A 110 9.06 0.68 14.20
CA PRO A 110 9.25 1.47 15.41
C PRO A 110 10.10 0.67 16.41
N PRO A 111 10.93 1.33 17.23
CA PRO A 111 11.67 0.65 18.26
C PRO A 111 10.69 -0.13 19.16
N LEU A 112 10.92 -1.44 19.31
CA LEU A 112 10.14 -2.32 20.19
C LEU A 112 10.32 -2.01 21.69
N SER A 113 11.08 -0.96 22.03
CA SER A 113 11.31 -0.55 23.41
C SER A 113 10.08 0.22 23.90
N SER A 114 9.20 -0.48 24.61
CA SER A 114 8.33 0.18 25.58
C SER A 114 9.21 0.64 26.74
N THR A 115 9.49 1.94 26.83
CA THR A 115 10.08 2.49 28.04
C THR A 115 9.05 2.34 29.17
N ASN A 116 9.46 1.82 30.32
CA ASN A 116 8.61 1.77 31.51
C ASN A 116 8.39 3.16 32.14
N GLU A 117 8.94 4.21 31.52
CA GLU A 117 8.77 5.58 31.94
C GLU A 117 7.35 6.05 31.61
N GLN A 118 6.64 6.49 32.64
CA GLN A 118 5.33 7.10 32.48
C GLN A 118 5.49 8.51 31.89
N LEU A 119 5.20 8.64 30.60
CA LEU A 119 5.32 9.91 29.87
C LEU A 119 4.19 10.90 30.16
N PHE A 120 3.04 10.41 30.63
CA PHE A 120 1.84 11.22 30.85
C PHE A 120 1.32 11.09 32.29
N HIS A 121 0.87 12.21 32.85
CA HIS A 121 0.30 12.32 34.18
C HIS A 121 -1.20 12.67 34.10
N ILE A 122 -1.91 12.41 35.19
CA ILE A 122 -3.33 12.78 35.32
C ILE A 122 -3.44 14.31 35.24
N GLY A 123 -4.33 14.80 34.40
CA GLY A 123 -4.51 16.23 34.12
C GLY A 123 -3.77 16.73 32.87
N ASP A 124 -2.89 15.93 32.27
CA ASP A 124 -2.19 16.32 31.04
C ASP A 124 -3.15 16.40 29.85
N LYS A 125 -2.98 17.44 29.03
CA LYS A 125 -3.73 17.64 27.79
C LYS A 125 -2.97 16.95 26.65
N VAL A 126 -3.54 15.88 26.11
CA VAL A 126 -2.92 15.04 25.08
C VAL A 126 -3.71 15.05 23.78
N ARG A 127 -3.03 14.80 22.67
CA ARG A 127 -3.66 14.60 21.36
C ARG A 127 -3.42 13.18 20.91
N VAL A 128 -4.46 12.51 20.42
CA VAL A 128 -4.30 11.19 19.80
C VAL A 128 -3.69 11.39 18.42
N GLU A 129 -2.48 10.87 18.24
CA GLU A 129 -1.73 10.99 16.99
C GLU A 129 -2.40 10.17 15.87
N HIS A 130 -2.38 10.70 14.65
CA HIS A 130 -2.81 9.93 13.48
C HIS A 130 -1.79 8.85 13.18
N GLU A 131 -2.27 7.66 12.79
CA GLU A 131 -1.40 6.64 12.22
C GLU A 131 -0.68 7.22 10.99
N ASN A 132 0.63 7.39 11.08
CA ASN A 132 1.44 7.78 9.94
C ASN A 132 1.88 6.52 9.19
N TYR A 133 1.25 6.28 8.05
CA TYR A 133 1.33 5.06 7.23
C TYR A 133 2.69 4.82 6.56
N ALA A 134 3.72 5.61 6.82
CA ALA A 134 4.96 5.56 6.05
C ALA A 134 5.69 4.19 6.12
N THR A 135 5.45 3.36 7.14
CA THR A 135 6.10 2.03 7.26
C THR A 135 5.22 0.96 7.93
N ARG A 136 3.99 0.75 7.45
CA ARG A 136 3.12 -0.36 7.92
C ARG A 136 2.66 -1.22 6.73
N TRP A 137 3.53 -2.12 6.27
CA TRP A 137 3.31 -2.92 5.05
C TRP A 137 2.16 -3.95 5.09
N ILE A 138 1.49 -4.16 6.21
CA ILE A 138 0.16 -4.77 6.33
C ILE A 138 -0.40 -4.23 7.64
N LYS A 139 -1.51 -3.47 7.61
CA LYS A 139 -2.19 -2.87 8.77
C LYS A 139 -2.15 -3.79 10.01
N PRO A 140 -1.24 -3.56 10.97
CA PRO A 140 -1.26 -4.24 12.23
C PRO A 140 -2.47 -3.81 13.08
N HIS A 141 -2.94 -4.72 13.92
CA HIS A 141 -3.96 -4.57 14.93
C HIS A 141 -3.75 -3.26 15.69
N LEU A 142 -4.79 -2.43 15.75
CA LEU A 142 -4.84 -1.20 16.54
C LEU A 142 -5.95 -1.33 17.55
N ARG A 143 -5.72 -0.84 18.77
CA ARG A 143 -6.78 -0.73 19.79
C ARG A 143 -7.47 0.62 19.76
N THR A 144 -6.83 1.63 19.18
CA THR A 144 -7.36 3.00 19.11
C THR A 144 -8.46 3.07 18.05
N PRO A 145 -9.72 3.34 18.41
CA PRO A 145 -10.79 3.54 17.44
C PRO A 145 -10.52 4.75 16.54
N GLY A 146 -10.81 4.60 15.25
CA GLY A 146 -10.44 5.60 14.23
C GLY A 146 -11.00 7.00 14.46
N TYR A 147 -12.16 7.13 15.10
CA TYR A 147 -12.80 8.42 15.39
C TYR A 147 -12.06 9.26 16.45
N LEU A 148 -11.10 8.68 17.17
CA LEU A 148 -10.31 9.39 18.18
C LEU A 148 -9.10 10.12 17.56
N TYR A 149 -8.64 9.75 16.37
CA TYR A 149 -7.46 10.35 15.77
C TYR A 149 -7.60 11.87 15.59
N GLY A 150 -6.56 12.61 15.98
CA GLY A 150 -6.49 14.07 15.95
C GLY A 150 -7.27 14.77 17.08
N LYS A 151 -8.10 14.04 17.84
CA LYS A 151 -8.84 14.60 18.99
C LYS A 151 -7.90 14.90 20.14
N VAL A 152 -8.27 15.92 20.92
CA VAL A 152 -7.54 16.36 22.12
C VAL A 152 -8.38 16.05 23.34
N GLY A 153 -7.76 15.46 24.35
CA GLY A 153 -8.40 15.08 25.60
C GLY A 153 -7.51 15.37 26.80
N ILE A 154 -8.01 15.02 27.99
CA ILE A 154 -7.29 15.13 29.26
C ILE A 154 -7.12 13.71 29.82
N ILE A 155 -5.94 13.38 30.33
CA ILE A 155 -5.71 12.11 31.02
C ILE A 155 -6.47 12.10 32.35
N GLU A 156 -7.48 11.25 32.47
CA GLU A 156 -8.29 11.12 33.69
C GLU A 156 -7.68 10.13 34.69
N ARG A 157 -7.14 9.01 34.20
CA ARG A 157 -6.58 7.95 35.04
C ARG A 157 -5.49 7.16 34.34
N TYR A 158 -4.63 6.54 35.14
CA TYR A 158 -3.64 5.57 34.70
C TYR A 158 -4.13 4.14 35.03
N CYS A 159 -4.22 3.28 34.02
CA CYS A 159 -4.77 1.92 34.18
C CYS A 159 -3.70 0.83 34.45
N GLY A 160 -2.42 1.20 34.60
CA GLY A 160 -1.31 0.26 34.72
C GLY A 160 -0.56 0.02 33.40
N LEU A 161 0.49 -0.80 33.47
CA LEU A 161 1.28 -1.22 32.31
C LEU A 161 0.61 -2.44 31.67
N TYR A 162 0.28 -2.31 30.39
CA TYR A 162 -0.19 -3.41 29.57
C TYR A 162 0.84 -3.68 28.46
N PRO A 163 1.08 -4.95 28.10
CA PRO A 163 1.89 -5.26 26.93
C PRO A 163 1.28 -4.61 25.68
N ASN A 164 2.12 -4.13 24.75
CA ASN A 164 1.62 -3.43 23.57
C ASN A 164 0.81 -4.41 22.69
N PRO A 165 -0.51 -4.21 22.56
CA PRO A 165 -1.41 -5.14 21.87
C PRO A 165 -1.15 -5.20 20.36
N GLU A 166 -0.51 -4.18 19.79
CA GLU A 166 -0.16 -4.16 18.37
C GLU A 166 0.94 -5.17 18.04
N TYR A 167 1.82 -5.50 18.99
CA TYR A 167 2.86 -6.52 18.82
C TYR A 167 2.31 -7.93 19.04
N PHE A 168 1.58 -8.15 20.13
CA PHE A 168 1.04 -9.48 20.47
C PHE A 168 -0.01 -10.01 19.48
N ALA A 169 -0.61 -9.14 18.65
CA ALA A 169 -1.53 -9.60 17.61
C ALA A 169 -0.83 -10.38 16.47
N TYR A 170 0.50 -10.27 16.35
CA TYR A 170 1.28 -10.89 15.28
C TYR A 170 2.41 -11.80 15.77
N ASP A 171 2.68 -11.81 17.08
CA ASP A 171 3.59 -12.78 17.69
C ASP A 171 2.79 -14.07 18.00
N THR A 172 2.96 -15.09 17.16
CA THR A 172 2.30 -16.41 17.30
C THR A 172 3.12 -17.41 18.12
N THR A 173 4.14 -16.94 18.86
CA THR A 173 5.03 -17.79 19.66
C THR A 173 4.57 -17.95 21.10
#